data_AF-A0A1S2QGB7-F1
#
_entry.id   AF-A0A1S2QGB7-F1
#
_cell.length_a   1.000
_cell.length_b   1.000
_cell.length_c   1.000
_cell.angle_alpha   90.00
_cell.angle_beta   90.00
_cell.angle_gamma   90.00
#
_symmetry.space_group_name_H-M   'P 1'
#
loop_
_entity.id
_entity.type
_entity.pdbx_description
1 polymer ?
#
loop_
_entity_poly.entity_id
_entity_poly.type
_entity_poly.pdbx_seq_one_letter_code
_entity_poly.pdbx_strand_id
1 'polypeptide(L)' 'MDGTCIYLDSPLDLAARFALWFRGLVPTDVDLFFCDDSYSFNGSIEPSMSLGDVVAIAADE' A
#
# COMPACT_ATOMS: atom_id res chain seq x y z
N MET A 1 6.88 -14.23 -10.85
CA MET A 1 6.07 -13.05 -10.48
C MET A 1 4.72 -13.30 -11.09
N ASP A 2 3.73 -13.48 -10.24
CA ASP A 2 2.51 -14.19 -10.62
C ASP A 2 1.44 -13.21 -11.09
N GLY A 3 1.84 -11.99 -11.44
CA GLY A 3 0.99 -10.89 -11.90
C GLY A 3 0.22 -10.15 -10.80
N THR A 4 0.51 -10.43 -9.53
CA THR A 4 -0.27 -9.97 -8.37
C THR A 4 0.24 -8.69 -7.71
N CYS A 5 1.39 -8.16 -8.12
CA CYS A 5 2.03 -7.00 -7.50
C CYS A 5 2.11 -5.81 -8.46
N ILE A 6 1.93 -4.60 -7.92
CA ILE A 6 2.20 -3.34 -8.61
C ILE A 6 3.46 -2.74 -8.00
N TYR A 7 4.47 -2.50 -8.83
CA TYR A 7 5.72 -1.83 -8.43
C TYR A 7 5.72 -0.40 -8.94
N LEU A 8 6.04 0.54 -8.05
CA LEU A 8 6.06 1.97 -8.33
C LEU A 8 7.36 2.58 -7.81
N ASP A 9 8.21 3.04 -8.72
CA ASP A 9 9.35 3.89 -8.37
C ASP A 9 8.85 5.32 -8.15
N SER A 10 8.65 5.69 -6.89
CA SER A 10 8.04 6.98 -6.52
C SER A 10 8.39 7.40 -5.08
N PRO A 11 8.28 8.69 -4.74
CA PRO A 11 8.36 9.14 -3.36
C PRO A 11 7.27 8.50 -2.48
N LEU A 12 7.58 8.22 -1.20
CA LEU A 12 6.69 7.53 -0.27
C LEU A 12 5.28 8.15 -0.17
N ASP A 13 5.18 9.48 -0.04
CA ASP A 13 3.87 10.17 0.00
C ASP A 13 3.04 9.92 -1.27
N LEU A 14 3.69 9.87 -2.43
CA LEU A 14 2.99 9.62 -3.70
C LEU A 14 2.55 8.15 -3.81
N ALA A 15 3.43 7.21 -3.43
CA ALA A 15 3.11 5.79 -3.38
C ALA A 15 1.92 5.51 -2.45
N ALA A 16 1.93 6.10 -1.25
CA ALA A 16 0.88 5.91 -0.26
C ALA A 16 -0.47 6.50 -0.72
N ARG A 17 -0.47 7.68 -1.35
CA ARG A 17 -1.68 8.26 -1.97
C ARG A 17 -2.23 7.40 -3.09
N PHE A 18 -1.35 6.88 -3.95
CA PHE A 18 -1.75 5.95 -4.99
C PHE A 18 -2.40 4.69 -4.40
N ALA A 19 -1.77 4.12 -3.38
CA ALA A 19 -2.27 2.89 -2.74
C ALA A 19 -3.66 3.08 -2.10
N LEU A 20 -3.91 4.23 -1.45
CA LEU A 20 -5.23 4.58 -0.93
C LEU A 20 -6.28 4.75 -2.03
N TRP A 21 -5.94 5.50 -3.09
CA TRP A 21 -6.84 5.66 -4.24
C TRP A 21 -7.15 4.30 -4.88
N PHE A 22 -6.14 3.46 -5.07
CA PHE A 22 -6.27 2.14 -5.65
C PHE A 22 -7.10 1.21 -4.76
N ARG A 23 -6.93 1.28 -3.43
CA ARG A 23 -7.77 0.52 -2.47
C ARG A 23 -9.26 0.79 -2.66
N GLY A 24 -9.64 2.02 -3.03
CA GLY A 24 -11.02 2.40 -3.33
C GLY A 24 -11.59 1.79 -4.63
N LEU A 25 -10.74 1.25 -5.50
CA LEU A 25 -11.14 0.55 -6.73
C LEU A 25 -11.14 -0.98 -6.56
N VAL A 26 -10.38 -1.49 -5.60
CA VAL A 26 -10.24 -2.92 -5.33
C VAL A 26 -11.45 -3.42 -4.51
N PRO A 27 -12.07 -4.55 -4.90
CA PRO A 27 -13.12 -5.18 -4.10
C PRO A 27 -12.73 -5.37 -2.63
N THR A 28 -13.70 -5.32 -1.72
CA THR A 28 -13.40 -5.35 -0.28
C THR A 28 -12.86 -6.70 0.19
N ASP A 29 -13.14 -7.77 -0.54
CA ASP A 29 -12.69 -9.15 -0.30
C ASP A 29 -11.30 -9.46 -0.85
N VAL A 30 -10.67 -8.50 -1.52
CA VAL A 30 -9.29 -8.63 -2.01
C VAL A 30 -8.36 -7.86 -1.07
N ASP A 31 -7.42 -8.59 -0.47
CA ASP A 31 -6.40 -8.00 0.38
C ASP A 31 -5.41 -7.16 -0.45
N LEU A 32 -5.15 -5.95 0.02
CA LEU A 32 -4.15 -5.06 -0.56
C LEU A 32 -3.06 -4.81 0.47
N PHE A 33 -1.82 -5.11 0.14
CA PHE A 33 -0.67 -4.87 1.01
C PHE A 33 0.16 -3.69 0.51
N PHE A 34 0.65 -2.88 1.43
CA PHE A 34 1.63 -1.83 1.15
C PHE A 34 3.01 -2.29 1.61
N CYS A 35 4.03 -2.06 0.77
CA CYS A 35 5.40 -2.45 1.05
C CYS A 35 6.34 -1.25 1.10
N ASP A 36 7.39 -1.39 1.88
CA ASP A 36 8.57 -0.54 1.81
C ASP A 36 9.52 -0.95 0.66
N ASP A 37 10.68 -0.30 0.59
CA ASP A 37 11.74 -0.54 -0.39
C ASP A 37 12.49 -1.87 -0.18
N SER A 38 12.33 -2.51 0.98
CA SER A 38 12.84 -3.85 1.27
C SER A 38 11.91 -4.97 0.77
N TYR A 39 10.72 -4.61 0.27
CA TYR A 39 9.63 -5.52 -0.09
C TYR A 39 9.07 -6.30 1.11
N SER A 40 9.10 -5.70 2.29
CA SER A 40 8.40 -6.25 3.45
C SER A 40 6.89 -5.99 3.27
N PHE A 41 6.06 -7.04 3.36
CA PHE A 41 4.59 -6.93 3.17
C PHE A 41 3.89 -6.66 4.51
N ASN A 42 4.38 -5.69 5.27
CA ASN A 42 4.12 -5.61 6.70
C ASN A 42 2.73 -5.05 7.07
N GLY A 43 1.97 -4.45 6.15
CA GLY A 43 0.65 -3.91 6.46
C GLY A 43 -0.38 -4.01 5.33
N SER A 44 -1.58 -4.48 5.68
CA SER A 44 -2.75 -4.39 4.80
C SER A 44 -3.30 -2.97 4.78
N ILE A 45 -3.81 -2.55 3.62
CA ILE A 45 -4.53 -1.28 3.47
C ILE A 45 -6.03 -1.54 3.60
N GLU A 46 -6.61 -1.07 4.69
CA GLU A 46 -8.05 -1.14 4.90
C GLU A 46 -8.77 0.04 4.24
N PRO A 47 -10.04 -0.11 3.80
CA PRO A 47 -10.79 0.95 3.12
C PRO A 47 -10.93 2.26 3.91
N SER A 48 -10.81 2.22 5.24
CA SER A 48 -10.94 3.38 6.14
C SER A 48 -9.60 3.96 6.60
N MET A 49 -8.47 3.48 6.10
CA MET A 49 -7.16 4.01 6.48
C MET A 49 -6.95 5.43 5.95
N SER A 50 -6.27 6.23 6.75
CA SER A 50 -5.77 7.55 6.36
C SER A 50 -4.40 7.43 5.70
N LEU A 51 -3.94 8.52 5.08
CA LEU A 51 -2.59 8.61 4.52
C LEU A 51 -1.51 8.39 5.58
N GLY A 52 -1.74 8.89 6.80
CA GLY A 52 -0.81 8.71 7.92
C GLY A 52 -0.68 7.24 8.31
N ASP A 53 -1.79 6.50 8.33
CA ASP A 53 -1.80 5.07 8.65
C ASP A 53 -1.00 4.26 7.61
N VAL A 54 -1.17 4.58 6.31
CA VAL A 54 -0.44 3.90 5.22
C VAL A 54 1.05 4.25 5.23
N VAL A 55 1.40 5.50 5.47
CA VAL A 55 2.82 5.90 5.59
C VAL A 55 3.48 5.23 6.80
N ALA A 56 2.76 5.03 7.89
CA ALA A 56 3.27 4.34 9.07
C ALA A 56 3.64 2.87 8.77
N ILE A 57 2.94 2.19 7.85
CA ILE A 57 3.28 0.81 7.43
C ILE A 57 4.73 0.71 6.91
N ALA A 58 5.18 1.73 6.17
CA ALA A 58 6.52 1.77 5.59
C ALA A 58 7.54 2.52 6.46
N ALA A 59 7.12 3.07 7.61
CA ALA A 59 7.97 3.81 8.54
C ALA A 59 8.29 3.03 9.83
N ASP A 60 7.61 1.91 10.07
CA ASP A 60 7.90 0.96 11.16
C ASP A 60 9.10 0.07 10.76
N GLU A 61 10.31 0.66 10.79
CA GLU A 61 11.62 -0.02 10.82
C GLU A 61 12.26 0.10 12.20
#